data_AF-T0Q6F0-F1
#
_entry.id   AF-T0Q6F0-F1
#
_cell.length_a   1.000
_cell.length_b   1.000
_cell.length_c   1.000
_cell.angle_alpha   90.00
_cell.angle_beta   90.00
_cell.angle_gamma   90.00
#
_symmetry.space_group_name_H-M   'P 1'
#
loop_
_entity.id
_entity.type
_entity.pdbx_description
1 polymer ?
#
loop_
_entity_poly.entity_id
_entity_poly.type
_entity_poly.pdbx_seq_one_letter_code
_entity_poly.pdbx_strand_id
1 'polypeptide(L)'
;MTSRAPTSSPAPPIIFVGKISYALYLWHWPLLVFAKARYSDDAYRPFYMQPYVLVLLAFGLSVATTFGIENVVRRHPSPRIVPLLALGMALMAVLGLVVSLHPAFFSGPARLAATAPPNISRMPRREPPTVAKLLAADSDWAPNDGYIPLPPGSPFGQYDYGWVLNPGDDDNLVMVLGDSHAEMLRPRFKFLYDQARRVGKPFPTVVFLALGGHPPLDCVGDHAGHVAIVTRLRPKALLYSSDWPQFFRPTGEAPHDPSLVQPFASV
;
A
#
# COMPACT_ATOMS: atom_id res chain seq x y z
N MET A 1 -61.47 45.04 2.27
CA MET A 1 -60.97 43.77 1.70
C MET A 1 -59.56 44.01 1.17
N THR A 2 -58.53 43.75 1.96
CA THR A 2 -57.12 43.89 1.57
C THR A 2 -56.47 42.51 1.52
N SER A 3 -56.15 42.10 0.29
CA SER A 3 -55.38 40.90 -0.03
C SER A 3 -53.99 40.97 0.61
N ARG A 4 -53.63 39.96 1.42
CA ARG A 4 -52.29 39.83 2.00
C ARG A 4 -51.47 38.92 1.08
N ALA A 5 -50.47 39.49 0.41
CA ALA A 5 -49.50 38.73 -0.38
C ALA A 5 -48.66 37.82 0.54
N PRO A 6 -48.32 36.58 0.12
CA PRO A 6 -47.49 35.69 0.92
C PRO A 6 -46.02 36.12 0.82
N THR A 7 -45.48 36.68 1.90
CA THR A 7 -44.05 36.93 2.04
C THR A 7 -43.32 35.60 2.24
N SER A 8 -42.54 35.16 1.26
CA SER A 8 -41.66 34.01 1.37
C SER A 8 -40.43 34.36 2.21
N SER A 9 -40.46 34.08 3.51
CA SER A 9 -39.23 34.15 4.33
C SER A 9 -38.25 33.06 3.86
N PRO A 10 -36.96 33.38 3.62
CA PRO A 10 -35.96 32.37 3.36
C PRO A 10 -35.88 31.44 4.58
N ALA A 11 -35.97 30.13 4.34
CA ALA A 11 -35.82 29.16 5.42
C ALA A 11 -34.47 29.39 6.11
N PRO A 12 -34.40 29.37 7.46
CA PRO A 12 -33.15 29.51 8.20
C PRO A 12 -32.07 28.60 7.63
N PRO A 13 -30.80 29.05 7.51
CA PRO A 13 -29.71 28.26 6.91
C PRO A 13 -29.55 26.89 7.58
N ILE A 14 -29.86 26.79 8.87
CA ILE A 14 -29.84 25.53 9.61
C ILE A 14 -30.88 24.51 9.12
N ILE A 15 -32.06 24.98 8.66
CA ILE A 15 -33.10 24.12 8.08
C ILE A 15 -32.67 23.65 6.68
N PHE A 16 -31.97 24.49 5.92
CA PHE A 16 -31.40 24.08 4.64
C PHE A 16 -30.39 22.95 4.79
N VAL A 17 -29.46 23.07 5.75
CA VAL A 17 -28.49 22.01 6.07
C VAL A 17 -29.22 20.73 6.50
N GLY A 18 -30.26 20.85 7.33
CA GLY A 18 -31.12 19.72 7.70
C GLY A 18 -31.71 18.99 6.49
N LYS A 19 -32.18 19.72 5.47
CA LYS A 19 -32.78 19.12 4.25
C LYS A 19 -31.79 18.31 3.42
N ILE A 20 -30.51 18.68 3.38
CA ILE A 20 -29.49 17.97 2.59
C ILE A 20 -28.66 16.97 3.42
N SER A 21 -28.88 16.91 4.74
CA SER A 21 -28.07 16.14 5.69
C SER A 21 -27.93 14.66 5.32
N TYR A 22 -29.02 14.04 4.84
CA TYR A 22 -29.01 12.65 4.41
C TYR A 22 -28.11 12.42 3.19
N ALA A 23 -28.27 13.23 2.14
CA ALA A 23 -27.41 13.14 0.96
C ALA A 23 -25.96 13.48 1.28
N LEU A 24 -25.72 14.44 2.19
CA LEU A 24 -24.39 14.79 2.65
C LEU A 24 -23.72 13.62 3.36
N TYR A 25 -24.46 12.92 4.23
CA TYR A 25 -23.97 11.71 4.86
C TYR A 25 -23.57 10.65 3.83
N LEU A 26 -24.35 10.50 2.76
CA LEU A 26 -24.11 9.52 1.71
C LEU A 26 -22.88 9.85 0.83
N TRP A 27 -22.65 11.12 0.50
CA TRP A 27 -21.57 11.52 -0.41
C TRP A 27 -20.21 11.72 0.26
N HIS A 28 -20.16 12.21 1.50
CA HIS A 28 -18.87 12.58 2.09
C HIS A 28 -17.98 11.36 2.38
N TRP A 29 -18.55 10.26 2.92
CA TRP A 29 -17.76 9.06 3.25
C TRP A 29 -17.12 8.39 2.03
N PRO A 30 -17.84 8.06 0.93
CA PRO A 30 -17.24 7.46 -0.25
C PRO A 30 -16.12 8.31 -0.83
N LEU A 31 -16.32 9.63 -0.94
CA LEU A 31 -15.29 10.53 -1.48
C LEU A 31 -14.01 10.52 -0.63
N LEU A 32 -14.16 10.62 0.69
CA LEU A 32 -13.01 10.61 1.62
C LEU A 32 -12.30 9.25 1.63
N VAL A 33 -13.06 8.15 1.62
CA VAL A 33 -12.50 6.79 1.58
C VAL A 33 -11.75 6.55 0.26
N PHE A 34 -12.30 6.97 -0.89
CA PHE A 34 -11.62 6.82 -2.17
C PHE A 34 -10.34 7.66 -2.25
N ALA A 35 -10.34 8.88 -1.71
CA ALA A 35 -9.14 9.71 -1.65
C ALA A 35 -8.06 9.08 -0.77
N LYS A 36 -8.43 8.56 0.41
CA LYS A 36 -7.50 7.85 1.31
C LYS A 36 -6.99 6.54 0.72
N ALA A 37 -7.84 5.78 0.03
CA ALA A 37 -7.45 4.55 -0.64
C ALA A 37 -6.48 4.80 -1.80
N ARG A 38 -6.61 5.95 -2.49
CA ARG A 38 -5.72 6.32 -3.60
C ARG A 38 -4.42 7.00 -3.14
N TYR A 39 -4.49 7.79 -2.08
CA TYR A 39 -3.39 8.54 -1.46
C TYR A 39 -3.41 8.29 0.05
N SER A 40 -2.75 7.20 0.46
CA SER A 40 -2.67 6.77 1.85
C SER A 40 -1.88 7.74 2.72
N ASP A 41 -0.91 8.42 2.14
CA ASP A 41 -0.09 9.46 2.77
C ASP A 41 -0.66 10.84 2.40
N ASP A 42 -0.89 11.66 3.43
CA ASP A 42 -1.46 13.00 3.31
C ASP A 42 -0.50 13.97 2.58
N ALA A 43 0.83 13.76 2.68
CA ALA A 43 1.84 14.63 2.08
C ALA A 43 1.82 14.60 0.54
N TYR A 44 1.42 13.46 -0.05
CA TYR A 44 1.38 13.28 -1.50
C TYR A 44 -0.02 13.47 -2.09
N ARG A 45 -1.01 13.88 -1.28
CA ARG A 45 -2.39 14.04 -1.73
C ARG A 45 -2.56 15.34 -2.53
N PRO A 46 -2.99 15.28 -3.80
CA PRO A 46 -3.23 16.48 -4.60
C PRO A 46 -4.28 17.40 -3.96
N PHE A 47 -4.15 18.71 -4.19
CA PHE A 47 -5.03 19.73 -3.62
C PHE A 47 -6.53 19.40 -3.79
N TYR A 48 -6.95 18.98 -4.99
CA TYR A 48 -8.35 18.69 -5.31
C TYR A 48 -8.93 17.45 -4.60
N MET A 49 -8.07 16.63 -3.98
CA MET A 49 -8.48 15.47 -3.18
C MET A 49 -8.33 15.70 -1.68
N GLN A 50 -7.97 16.90 -1.26
CA GLN A 50 -7.88 17.21 0.17
C GLN A 50 -9.25 17.09 0.85
N PRO A 51 -9.32 16.67 2.13
CA PRO A 51 -10.58 16.39 2.81
C PRO A 51 -11.58 17.56 2.74
N TYR A 52 -11.11 18.80 2.90
CA TYR A 52 -11.94 20.00 2.84
C TYR A 52 -12.53 20.23 1.43
N VAL A 53 -11.76 19.99 0.36
CA VAL A 53 -12.28 20.09 -1.02
C VAL A 53 -13.33 19.01 -1.26
N LEU A 54 -13.11 17.80 -0.77
CA LEU A 54 -14.06 16.69 -0.91
C LEU A 54 -15.35 16.90 -0.12
N VAL A 55 -15.28 17.55 1.05
CA VAL A 55 -16.48 17.94 1.81
C VAL A 55 -17.28 19.01 1.05
N LEU A 56 -16.61 19.98 0.43
CA LEU A 56 -17.27 20.97 -0.43
C LEU A 56 -17.91 20.33 -1.66
N LEU A 57 -17.21 19.37 -2.29
CA LEU A 57 -17.76 18.58 -3.39
C LEU A 57 -18.96 17.74 -2.93
N ALA A 58 -18.87 17.08 -1.77
CA ALA A 58 -19.96 16.32 -1.18
C ALA A 58 -21.17 17.20 -0.94
N PHE A 59 -20.98 18.42 -0.44
CA PHE A 59 -22.05 19.40 -0.25
C PHE A 59 -22.71 19.77 -1.58
N GLY A 60 -21.93 20.09 -2.61
CA GLY A 60 -22.45 20.38 -3.96
C GLY A 60 -23.25 19.21 -4.55
N LEU A 61 -22.71 17.99 -4.45
CA LEU A 61 -23.40 16.77 -4.87
C LEU A 61 -24.70 16.54 -4.09
N SER A 62 -24.70 16.81 -2.79
CA SER A 62 -25.87 16.64 -1.93
C SER A 62 -27.01 17.57 -2.33
N VAL A 63 -26.69 18.83 -2.60
CA VAL A 63 -27.66 19.80 -3.12
C VAL A 63 -28.20 19.31 -4.48
N ALA A 64 -27.31 18.91 -5.40
CA ALA A 64 -27.71 18.44 -6.72
C ALA A 64 -28.63 17.20 -6.64
N THR A 65 -28.30 16.21 -5.81
CA THR A 65 -29.11 14.99 -5.68
C THR A 65 -30.42 15.24 -4.95
N THR A 66 -30.40 16.01 -3.85
CA THR A 66 -31.62 16.24 -3.05
C THR A 66 -32.64 17.07 -3.83
N PHE A 67 -32.21 18.13 -4.52
CA PHE A 67 -33.14 18.99 -5.26
C PHE A 67 -33.42 18.50 -6.68
N GLY A 68 -32.45 17.91 -7.37
CA GLY A 68 -32.60 17.45 -8.76
C GLY A 68 -33.26 16.07 -8.89
N ILE A 69 -33.06 15.17 -7.93
CA ILE A 69 -33.51 13.77 -8.03
C ILE A 69 -34.51 13.46 -6.92
N GLU A 70 -34.08 13.54 -5.67
CA GLU A 70 -34.84 13.06 -4.52
C GLU A 70 -36.18 13.79 -4.36
N ASN A 71 -36.17 15.12 -4.40
CA ASN A 71 -37.39 15.92 -4.29
C ASN A 71 -38.34 15.73 -5.46
N VAL A 72 -37.82 15.55 -6.69
CA VAL A 72 -38.63 15.31 -7.89
C VAL A 72 -39.33 13.97 -7.77
N VAL A 73 -38.58 12.92 -7.45
CA VAL A 73 -39.10 11.56 -7.26
C VAL A 73 -40.09 11.49 -6.10
N ARG A 74 -39.79 12.17 -4.98
CA ARG A 74 -40.65 12.18 -3.78
C ARG A 74 -41.99 12.89 -4.01
N ARG A 75 -42.01 13.95 -4.82
CA ARG A 75 -43.22 14.77 -5.05
C ARG A 75 -44.08 14.29 -6.21
N HIS A 76 -43.56 13.40 -7.06
CA HIS A 76 -44.31 12.80 -8.17
C HIS A 76 -44.51 11.29 -7.94
N PRO A 77 -45.46 10.88 -7.10
CA PRO A 77 -45.73 9.47 -6.86
C PRO A 77 -46.24 8.82 -8.15
N SER A 78 -45.49 7.85 -8.65
CA SER A 78 -45.84 7.02 -9.80
C SER A 78 -45.61 5.55 -9.46
N PRO A 79 -46.55 4.64 -9.81
CA PRO A 79 -46.41 3.22 -9.53
C PRO A 79 -45.19 2.59 -10.23
N ARG A 80 -44.60 3.28 -11.22
CA ARG A 80 -43.41 2.82 -11.95
C ARG A 80 -42.09 3.13 -11.24
N ILE A 81 -42.09 4.00 -10.22
CA ILE A 81 -40.84 4.43 -9.56
C ILE A 81 -40.22 3.26 -8.79
N VAL A 82 -41.02 2.53 -8.01
CA VAL A 82 -40.53 1.39 -7.21
C VAL A 82 -39.91 0.30 -8.10
N PRO A 83 -40.56 -0.20 -9.18
CA PRO A 83 -39.94 -1.20 -10.03
C PRO A 83 -38.71 -0.66 -10.79
N LEU A 84 -38.67 0.63 -11.14
CA LEU A 84 -37.50 1.24 -11.77
C LEU A 84 -36.30 1.30 -10.80
N LEU A 85 -36.53 1.66 -9.54
CA LEU A 85 -35.48 1.66 -8.50
C LEU A 85 -34.99 0.23 -8.21
N ALA A 86 -35.90 -0.74 -8.14
CA ALA A 86 -35.55 -2.15 -7.97
C ALA A 86 -34.71 -2.67 -9.14
N LEU A 87 -35.07 -2.31 -10.38
CA LEU A 87 -34.27 -2.60 -11.56
C LEU A 87 -32.89 -1.94 -11.47
N GLY A 88 -32.81 -0.68 -11.05
CA GLY A 88 -31.54 0.01 -10.82
C GLY A 88 -30.64 -0.71 -9.81
N MET A 89 -31.22 -1.18 -8.69
CA MET A 89 -30.48 -1.99 -7.71
C MET A 89 -30.00 -3.32 -8.29
N ALA A 90 -30.83 -4.01 -9.06
CA ALA A 90 -30.46 -5.25 -9.73
C ALA A 90 -29.32 -5.04 -10.74
N LEU A 91 -29.37 -3.96 -11.53
CA LEU A 91 -28.31 -3.59 -12.46
C LEU A 91 -26.99 -3.27 -11.74
N MET A 92 -27.05 -2.57 -10.60
CA MET A 92 -25.87 -2.32 -9.77
C MET A 92 -25.26 -3.61 -9.20
N ALA A 93 -26.09 -4.57 -8.77
CA ALA A 93 -25.63 -5.87 -8.30
C ALA A 93 -24.98 -6.70 -9.42
N VAL A 94 -25.60 -6.72 -10.61
CA VAL A 94 -25.04 -7.38 -11.79
C VAL A 94 -23.72 -6.73 -12.21
N LEU A 95 -23.64 -5.39 -12.21
CA LEU A 95 -22.39 -4.68 -12.49
C LEU A 95 -21.30 -5.04 -11.46
N GLY A 96 -21.64 -5.08 -10.18
CA GLY A 96 -20.71 -5.51 -9.12
C GLY A 96 -20.20 -6.94 -9.32
N LEU A 97 -21.07 -7.86 -9.74
CA LEU A 97 -20.69 -9.23 -10.07
C LEU A 97 -19.76 -9.29 -11.29
N VAL A 98 -20.10 -8.57 -12.37
CA VAL A 98 -19.29 -8.49 -13.59
C VAL A 98 -17.90 -7.92 -13.28
N VAL A 99 -17.81 -6.85 -12.50
CA VAL A 99 -16.53 -6.25 -12.08
C VAL A 99 -15.69 -7.25 -11.26
N SER A 100 -16.34 -8.04 -10.39
CA SER A 100 -15.66 -9.02 -9.54
C SER A 100 -15.16 -10.24 -10.32
N LEU A 101 -15.91 -10.70 -11.32
CA LEU A 101 -15.52 -11.82 -12.18
C LEU A 101 -14.49 -11.41 -13.25
N HIS A 102 -14.46 -10.13 -13.61
CA HIS A 102 -13.61 -9.60 -14.68
C HIS A 102 -12.73 -8.42 -14.22
N PRO A 103 -11.93 -8.56 -13.15
CA PRO A 103 -11.18 -7.44 -12.57
C PRO A 103 -10.17 -6.85 -13.56
N ALA A 104 -9.61 -7.64 -14.46
CA ALA A 104 -8.72 -7.15 -15.51
C ALA A 104 -9.41 -6.16 -16.46
N PHE A 105 -10.72 -6.22 -16.70
CA PHE A 105 -11.37 -5.23 -17.56
C PHE A 105 -11.56 -3.88 -16.87
N PHE A 106 -11.60 -3.82 -15.54
CA PHE A 106 -11.94 -2.59 -14.80
C PHE A 106 -10.79 -2.02 -13.96
N SER A 107 -9.75 -2.81 -13.68
CA SER A 107 -8.62 -2.41 -12.82
C SER A 107 -7.29 -2.49 -13.56
N GLY A 108 -6.61 -1.33 -13.67
CA GLY A 108 -5.26 -1.24 -14.24
C GLY A 108 -4.24 -2.17 -13.57
N PRO A 109 -4.17 -2.21 -12.22
CA PRO A 109 -3.35 -3.19 -11.51
C PRO A 109 -3.68 -4.65 -11.86
N ALA A 110 -4.97 -5.00 -12.00
CA ALA A 110 -5.37 -6.35 -12.38
C ALA A 110 -4.99 -6.71 -13.82
N ARG A 111 -5.03 -5.75 -14.76
CA ARG A 111 -4.52 -5.93 -16.14
C ARG A 111 -3.03 -6.26 -16.13
N LEU A 112 -2.24 -5.46 -15.43
CA LEU A 112 -0.79 -5.64 -15.33
C LEU A 112 -0.46 -6.98 -14.68
N ALA A 113 -1.23 -7.39 -13.68
CA ALA A 113 -1.07 -8.68 -13.02
C ALA A 113 -1.39 -9.87 -13.93
N ALA A 114 -2.44 -9.77 -14.75
CA ALA A 114 -2.87 -10.85 -15.65
C ALA A 114 -1.82 -11.16 -16.74
N THR A 115 -1.04 -10.18 -17.17
CA THR A 115 0.02 -10.34 -18.17
C THR A 115 1.40 -10.62 -17.56
N ALA A 116 1.57 -10.40 -16.26
CA ALA A 116 2.87 -10.57 -15.61
C ALA A 116 3.16 -12.05 -15.31
N PRO A 117 4.42 -12.49 -15.41
CA PRO A 117 4.80 -13.79 -14.87
C PRO A 117 4.47 -13.83 -13.37
N PRO A 118 4.18 -15.01 -12.81
CA PRO A 118 3.72 -15.10 -11.44
C PRO A 118 4.70 -14.42 -10.47
N ASN A 119 4.18 -13.46 -9.71
CA ASN A 119 4.99 -12.59 -8.86
C ASN A 119 4.43 -12.62 -7.44
N ILE A 120 5.26 -13.08 -6.50
CA ILE A 120 4.97 -13.13 -5.06
C ILE A 120 4.78 -11.73 -4.41
N SER A 121 5.07 -10.66 -5.15
CA SER A 121 4.99 -9.26 -4.71
C SER A 121 3.78 -8.51 -5.29
N ARG A 122 2.93 -9.16 -6.09
CA ARG A 122 1.77 -8.51 -6.73
C ARG A 122 0.51 -9.37 -6.57
N MET A 123 -0.64 -8.70 -6.48
CA MET A 123 -1.94 -9.37 -6.67
C MET A 123 -2.07 -9.90 -8.10
N PRO A 124 -2.95 -10.89 -8.37
CA PRO A 124 -3.82 -11.56 -7.42
C PRO A 124 -3.08 -12.62 -6.59
N ARG A 125 -3.48 -12.75 -5.33
CA ARG A 125 -3.08 -13.90 -4.50
C ARG A 125 -3.54 -15.17 -5.21
N ARG A 126 -2.66 -16.17 -5.30
CA ARG A 126 -2.99 -17.47 -5.91
C ARG A 126 -4.05 -18.21 -5.10
N GLU A 127 -4.07 -18.01 -3.79
CA GLU A 127 -4.99 -18.65 -2.86
C GLU A 127 -5.49 -17.64 -1.80
N PRO A 128 -6.75 -17.75 -1.34
CA PRO A 128 -7.26 -16.92 -0.27
C PRO A 128 -6.55 -17.23 1.05
N PRO A 129 -6.32 -16.23 1.91
CA PRO A 129 -5.88 -16.49 3.28
C PRO A 129 -7.03 -17.18 4.03
N THR A 130 -6.77 -18.37 4.55
CA THR A 130 -7.67 -19.03 5.51
C THR A 130 -7.18 -18.72 6.92
N VAL A 131 -8.07 -18.82 7.92
CA VAL A 131 -7.67 -18.64 9.33
C VAL A 131 -6.52 -19.59 9.69
N ALA A 132 -6.58 -20.85 9.23
CA ALA A 132 -5.51 -21.81 9.44
C ALA A 132 -4.16 -21.34 8.85
N LYS A 133 -4.15 -20.79 7.63
CA LYS A 133 -2.93 -20.24 7.01
C LYS A 133 -2.40 -19.00 7.72
N LEU A 134 -3.29 -18.16 8.25
CA LEU A 134 -2.88 -16.98 9.02
C LEU A 134 -2.26 -17.38 10.36
N LEU A 135 -2.81 -18.40 11.03
CA LEU A 135 -2.25 -18.94 12.27
C LEU A 135 -0.91 -19.67 12.04
N ALA A 136 -0.74 -20.31 10.88
CA ALA A 136 0.52 -20.96 10.50
C ALA A 136 1.59 -19.97 10.00
N ALA A 137 1.21 -18.73 9.64
CA ALA A 137 2.12 -17.78 9.01
C ALA A 137 3.32 -17.40 9.87
N ASP A 138 3.17 -17.41 11.20
CA ASP A 138 4.26 -17.12 12.14
C ASP A 138 5.34 -18.22 12.08
N SER A 139 4.91 -19.49 12.06
CA SER A 139 5.82 -20.62 11.87
C SER A 139 6.39 -20.75 10.45
N ASP A 140 5.78 -20.08 9.47
CA ASP A 140 6.27 -20.04 8.09
C ASP A 140 7.41 -19.02 7.88
N TRP A 141 7.75 -18.21 8.90
CA TRP A 141 8.84 -17.25 8.81
C TRP A 141 10.22 -17.94 8.82
N ALA A 142 10.62 -18.40 7.63
CA ALA A 142 11.93 -19.00 7.37
C ALA A 142 12.70 -18.17 6.31
N PRO A 143 13.08 -16.91 6.60
CA PRO A 143 13.67 -16.02 5.60
C PRO A 143 15.03 -16.50 5.09
N ASN A 144 15.70 -17.38 5.83
CA ASN A 144 17.06 -17.84 5.54
C ASN A 144 17.11 -19.20 4.82
N ASP A 145 15.97 -19.72 4.32
CA ASP A 145 15.96 -20.97 3.56
C ASP A 145 16.91 -20.92 2.34
N GLY A 146 17.84 -21.88 2.28
CA GLY A 146 18.89 -21.95 1.26
C GLY A 146 20.03 -20.94 1.40
N TYR A 147 20.04 -20.13 2.45
CA TYR A 147 21.18 -19.28 2.81
C TYR A 147 22.08 -20.01 3.79
N ILE A 148 23.36 -19.65 3.79
CA ILE A 148 24.32 -20.04 4.82
C ILE A 148 24.75 -18.79 5.59
N PRO A 149 25.05 -18.90 6.90
CA PRO A 149 25.64 -17.79 7.63
C PRO A 149 26.99 -17.43 7.01
N LEU A 150 27.38 -16.15 7.10
CA LEU A 150 28.68 -15.71 6.59
C LEU A 150 29.82 -16.51 7.25
N PRO A 151 30.66 -17.19 6.46
CA PRO A 151 31.77 -17.96 7.02
C PRO A 151 32.74 -17.05 7.80
N PRO A 152 33.29 -17.52 8.94
CA PRO A 152 34.34 -16.80 9.63
C PRO A 152 35.53 -16.52 8.69
N GLY A 153 35.98 -15.27 8.66
CA GLY A 153 37.08 -14.85 7.78
C GLY A 153 36.68 -14.57 6.33
N SER A 154 35.38 -14.60 6.01
CA SER A 154 34.88 -14.16 4.71
C SER A 154 35.27 -12.69 4.41
N PRO A 155 35.38 -12.30 3.12
CA PRO A 155 35.66 -10.92 2.75
C PRO A 155 34.50 -9.96 3.09
N PHE A 156 33.37 -10.47 3.59
CA PHE A 156 32.17 -9.73 3.94
C PHE A 156 32.12 -9.31 5.42
N GLY A 157 33.19 -9.56 6.19
CA GLY A 157 33.23 -9.27 7.62
C GLY A 157 32.62 -10.39 8.48
N GLN A 158 32.52 -10.15 9.78
CA GLN A 158 31.90 -11.06 10.74
C GLN A 158 30.67 -10.40 11.34
N TYR A 159 29.51 -10.82 10.87
CA TYR A 159 28.20 -10.39 11.34
C TYR A 159 27.35 -11.64 11.58
N ASP A 160 26.82 -11.80 12.78
CA ASP A 160 25.95 -12.92 13.17
C ASP A 160 24.59 -12.90 12.44
N TYR A 161 24.19 -11.73 11.95
CA TYR A 161 23.04 -11.52 11.07
C TYR A 161 23.41 -11.53 9.57
N GLY A 162 24.65 -11.85 9.21
CA GLY A 162 25.12 -11.91 7.84
C GLY A 162 24.79 -13.24 7.18
N TRP A 163 24.15 -13.20 6.00
CA TRP A 163 23.75 -14.39 5.26
C TRP A 163 24.18 -14.32 3.79
N VAL A 164 24.58 -15.44 3.22
CA VAL A 164 24.95 -15.54 1.80
C VAL A 164 24.18 -16.65 1.09
N LEU A 165 23.74 -16.34 -0.13
CA LEU A 165 23.13 -17.26 -1.08
C LEU A 165 24.09 -17.47 -2.25
N ASN A 166 24.24 -18.73 -2.67
CA ASN A 166 25.06 -19.13 -3.81
C ASN A 166 26.51 -18.58 -3.73
N PRO A 167 27.28 -18.96 -2.69
CA PRO A 167 28.65 -18.49 -2.51
C PRO A 167 29.60 -19.01 -3.61
N GLY A 168 30.66 -18.25 -3.91
CA GLY A 168 31.76 -18.68 -4.79
C GLY A 168 31.86 -17.95 -6.14
N ASP A 169 31.02 -16.94 -6.40
CA ASP A 169 31.07 -16.08 -7.59
C ASP A 169 31.23 -14.61 -7.17
N ASP A 170 32.39 -14.29 -6.60
CA ASP A 170 32.71 -12.95 -6.08
C ASP A 170 32.78 -11.90 -7.20
N ASP A 171 33.09 -12.31 -8.45
CA ASP A 171 33.05 -11.46 -9.64
C ASP A 171 31.61 -11.08 -10.04
N ASN A 172 30.60 -11.78 -9.50
CA ASN A 172 29.19 -11.54 -9.73
C ASN A 172 28.45 -11.33 -8.41
N LEU A 173 28.96 -10.41 -7.60
CA LEU A 173 28.43 -10.11 -6.29
C LEU A 173 27.26 -9.12 -6.32
N VAL A 174 26.18 -9.47 -5.62
CA VAL A 174 25.09 -8.57 -5.24
C VAL A 174 25.06 -8.45 -3.73
N MET A 175 25.05 -7.22 -3.21
CA MET A 175 24.92 -6.97 -1.77
C MET A 175 23.60 -6.31 -1.45
N VAL A 176 22.98 -6.72 -0.34
CA VAL A 176 21.75 -6.14 0.20
C VAL A 176 22.01 -5.66 1.61
N LEU A 177 21.80 -4.35 1.84
CA LEU A 177 21.90 -3.69 3.12
C LEU A 177 20.51 -3.24 3.57
N GLY A 178 20.18 -3.38 4.85
CA GLY A 178 18.86 -2.99 5.31
C GLY A 178 18.48 -3.43 6.71
N ASP A 179 17.21 -3.24 7.03
CA ASP A 179 16.58 -3.70 8.26
C ASP A 179 15.72 -4.95 8.01
N SER A 180 14.66 -5.16 8.80
CA SER A 180 13.69 -6.24 8.61
C SER A 180 13.07 -6.26 7.20
N HIS A 181 12.96 -5.12 6.52
CA HIS A 181 12.48 -5.04 5.14
C HIS A 181 13.46 -5.68 4.15
N ALA A 182 14.77 -5.58 4.38
CA ALA A 182 15.74 -6.34 3.59
C ALA A 182 15.64 -7.84 3.89
N GLU A 183 15.39 -8.25 5.14
CA GLU A 183 15.19 -9.66 5.47
C GLU A 183 13.98 -10.25 4.73
N MET A 184 12.89 -9.48 4.59
CA MET A 184 11.71 -9.85 3.81
C MET A 184 12.00 -10.08 2.31
N LEU A 185 13.16 -9.64 1.79
CA LEU A 185 13.56 -9.90 0.42
C LEU A 185 14.28 -11.24 0.25
N ARG A 186 14.83 -11.85 1.31
CA ARG A 186 15.62 -13.10 1.21
C ARG A 186 14.85 -14.24 0.51
N PRO A 187 13.56 -14.53 0.82
CA PRO A 187 12.79 -15.54 0.09
C PRO A 187 12.64 -15.25 -1.40
N ARG A 188 12.64 -13.97 -1.81
CA ARG A 188 12.52 -13.58 -3.22
C ARG A 188 13.79 -13.91 -4.00
N PHE A 189 14.95 -13.63 -3.44
CA PHE A 189 16.23 -14.00 -4.05
C PHE A 189 16.40 -15.51 -4.12
N LYS A 190 15.99 -16.25 -3.07
CA LYS A 190 15.95 -17.72 -3.08
C LYS A 190 15.06 -18.26 -4.20
N PHE A 191 13.85 -17.71 -4.36
CA PHE A 191 12.96 -18.09 -5.45
C PHE A 191 13.58 -17.87 -6.84
N LEU A 192 14.24 -16.72 -7.05
CA LEU A 192 14.94 -16.42 -8.30
C LEU A 192 16.13 -17.35 -8.54
N TYR A 193 16.88 -17.68 -7.49
CA TYR A 193 17.96 -18.66 -7.53
C TYR A 193 17.44 -20.04 -7.94
N ASP A 194 16.36 -20.53 -7.32
CA ASP A 194 15.75 -21.82 -7.67
C ASP A 194 15.20 -21.84 -9.10
N GLN A 195 14.66 -20.71 -9.58
CA GLN A 195 14.25 -20.57 -10.98
C GLN A 195 15.44 -20.65 -11.93
N ALA A 196 16.52 -19.90 -11.67
CA ALA A 196 17.74 -19.93 -12.48
C ALA A 196 18.34 -21.33 -12.53
N ARG A 197 18.42 -22.00 -11.37
CA ARG A 197 18.92 -23.37 -11.22
C ARG A 197 18.11 -24.37 -12.04
N ARG A 198 16.77 -24.26 -12.06
CA ARG A 198 15.88 -25.13 -12.84
C ARG A 198 16.09 -25.02 -14.35
N VAL A 199 16.44 -23.84 -14.85
CA VAL A 199 16.69 -23.60 -16.28
C VAL A 199 18.17 -23.60 -16.63
N GLY A 200 19.05 -24.01 -15.72
CA GLY A 200 20.50 -24.10 -15.93
C GLY A 200 21.21 -22.75 -16.15
N LYS A 201 20.62 -21.64 -15.68
CA LYS A 201 21.23 -20.31 -15.78
C LYS A 201 22.12 -20.00 -14.57
N PRO A 202 23.22 -19.23 -14.76
CA PRO A 202 24.02 -18.75 -13.65
C PRO A 202 23.21 -17.79 -12.78
N PHE A 203 23.59 -17.70 -11.51
CA PHE A 203 23.01 -16.79 -10.53
C PHE A 203 24.16 -16.12 -9.76
N PRO A 204 24.05 -14.83 -9.38
CA PRO A 204 25.10 -14.15 -8.62
C PRO A 204 25.29 -14.74 -7.21
N THR A 205 26.43 -14.45 -6.58
CA THR A 205 26.55 -14.54 -5.12
C THR A 205 25.78 -13.37 -4.51
N VAL A 206 24.87 -13.65 -3.59
CA VAL A 206 24.04 -12.62 -2.95
C VAL A 206 24.32 -12.59 -1.46
N VAL A 207 24.81 -11.45 -0.95
CA VAL A 207 25.12 -11.26 0.47
C VAL A 207 24.12 -10.29 1.08
N PHE A 208 23.53 -10.69 2.20
CA PHE A 208 22.65 -9.87 3.03
C PHE A 208 23.37 -9.48 4.31
N LEU A 209 23.54 -8.18 4.52
CA LEU A 209 23.91 -7.59 5.80
C LEU A 209 22.69 -6.80 6.26
N ALA A 210 21.75 -7.51 6.88
CA ALA A 210 20.46 -6.96 7.28
C ALA A 210 20.01 -7.54 8.62
N LEU A 211 19.55 -6.67 9.51
CA LEU A 211 19.07 -7.03 10.85
C LEU A 211 17.83 -6.19 11.19
N GLY A 212 16.79 -6.82 11.70
CA GLY A 212 15.56 -6.14 12.14
C GLY A 212 15.85 -4.94 13.04
N GLY A 213 15.24 -3.78 12.74
CA GLY A 213 15.44 -2.54 13.49
C GLY A 213 16.81 -1.86 13.30
N HIS A 214 17.66 -2.34 12.39
CA HIS A 214 18.99 -1.78 12.13
C HIS A 214 19.05 -1.19 10.72
N PRO A 215 18.58 0.06 10.51
CA PRO A 215 18.63 0.69 9.20
C PRO A 215 20.08 0.96 8.79
N PRO A 216 20.43 0.92 7.49
CA PRO A 216 21.78 1.12 7.01
C PRO A 216 22.10 2.63 6.95
N LEU A 217 22.22 3.26 8.11
CA LEU A 217 22.46 4.69 8.32
C LEU A 217 23.71 4.92 9.15
N ASP A 218 24.36 6.09 8.98
CA ASP A 218 25.60 6.46 9.68
C ASP A 218 25.51 6.42 11.21
N CYS A 219 24.33 6.60 11.79
CA CYS A 219 24.12 6.54 13.24
C CYS A 219 24.12 5.11 13.81
N VAL A 220 24.14 4.08 12.95
CA VAL A 220 24.20 2.67 13.35
C VAL A 220 25.65 2.20 13.30
N GLY A 221 26.16 1.66 14.41
CA GLY A 221 27.59 1.36 14.59
C GLY A 221 28.22 0.48 13.50
N ASP A 222 27.45 -0.45 12.94
CA ASP A 222 27.95 -1.39 11.93
C ASP A 222 27.98 -0.79 10.51
N HIS A 223 27.32 0.35 10.29
CA HIS A 223 27.15 0.92 8.95
C HIS A 223 28.47 1.26 8.28
N ALA A 224 29.41 1.87 9.03
CA ALA A 224 30.74 2.18 8.52
C ALA A 224 31.48 0.93 8.04
N GLY A 225 31.32 -0.20 8.73
CA GLY A 225 31.86 -1.50 8.33
C GLY A 225 31.23 -2.00 7.03
N HIS A 226 29.90 -1.93 6.90
CA HIS A 226 29.19 -2.28 5.67
C HIS A 226 29.66 -1.44 4.47
N VAL A 227 29.79 -0.13 4.64
CA VAL A 227 30.26 0.79 3.59
C VAL A 227 31.71 0.48 3.19
N ALA A 228 32.58 0.18 4.15
CA ALA A 228 33.95 -0.23 3.86
C ALA A 228 34.02 -1.51 3.03
N ILE A 229 33.17 -2.51 3.33
CA ILE A 229 33.08 -3.76 2.57
C ILE A 229 32.61 -3.47 1.14
N VAL A 230 31.54 -2.69 0.97
CA VAL A 230 31.03 -2.30 -0.35
C VAL A 230 32.10 -1.58 -1.17
N THR A 231 32.83 -0.65 -0.55
CA THR A 231 33.87 0.14 -1.23
C THR A 231 35.06 -0.75 -1.65
N ARG A 232 35.41 -1.72 -0.80
CA ARG A 232 36.49 -2.69 -1.05
C ARG A 232 36.12 -3.69 -2.14
N LEU A 233 34.94 -4.29 -2.06
CA LEU A 233 34.53 -5.41 -2.93
C LEU A 233 33.86 -4.95 -4.23
N ARG A 234 33.32 -3.71 -4.26
CA ARG A 234 32.66 -3.12 -5.43
C ARG A 234 31.65 -4.07 -6.09
N PRO A 235 30.59 -4.48 -5.37
CA PRO A 235 29.59 -5.40 -5.92
C PRO A 235 28.96 -4.84 -7.20
N LYS A 236 28.53 -5.71 -8.11
CA LYS A 236 27.84 -5.31 -9.35
C LYS A 236 26.54 -4.58 -9.09
N ALA A 237 25.86 -4.96 -8.01
CA ALA A 237 24.66 -4.28 -7.54
C ALA A 237 24.66 -4.18 -6.02
N LEU A 238 24.21 -3.04 -5.52
CA LEU A 238 23.99 -2.77 -4.11
C LEU A 238 22.53 -2.36 -3.94
N LEU A 239 21.80 -3.09 -3.09
CA LEU A 239 20.40 -2.82 -2.79
C LEU A 239 20.27 -2.35 -1.35
N TYR A 240 19.63 -1.19 -1.19
CA TYR A 240 19.27 -0.60 0.09
C TYR A 240 17.77 -0.81 0.32
N SER A 241 17.40 -1.61 1.32
CA SER A 241 16.00 -1.92 1.62
C SER A 241 15.71 -1.76 3.12
N SER A 242 15.05 -0.67 3.48
CA SER A 242 14.73 -0.30 4.85
C SER A 242 13.38 0.41 4.88
N ASP A 243 12.81 0.62 6.07
CA ASP A 243 11.62 1.45 6.24
C ASP A 243 11.93 2.95 6.07
N TRP A 244 12.21 3.34 4.82
CA TRP A 244 12.61 4.71 4.47
C TRP A 244 11.66 5.79 4.98
N PRO A 245 10.31 5.65 4.94
CA PRO A 245 9.41 6.65 5.49
C PRO A 245 9.70 7.05 6.94
N GLN A 246 10.23 6.15 7.78
CA GLN A 246 10.59 6.48 9.16
C GLN A 246 11.77 7.46 9.24
N PHE A 247 12.71 7.38 8.30
CA PHE A 247 14.00 8.08 8.36
C PHE A 247 14.13 9.21 7.33
N PHE A 248 13.35 9.17 6.25
CA PHE A 248 13.40 10.18 5.20
C PHE A 248 12.80 11.49 5.71
N ARG A 249 13.55 12.58 5.60
CA ARG A 249 13.12 13.94 5.99
C ARG A 249 13.23 14.84 4.76
N PRO A 250 12.19 14.88 3.90
CA PRO A 250 12.27 15.59 2.62
C PRO A 250 12.51 17.10 2.76
N THR A 251 12.17 17.70 3.91
CA THR A 251 12.37 19.13 4.19
C THR A 251 13.65 19.44 4.98
N GLY A 252 14.31 18.43 5.57
CA GLY A 252 15.53 18.60 6.37
C GLY A 252 15.37 19.35 7.70
N GLU A 253 14.14 19.63 8.16
CA GLU A 253 13.89 20.55 9.28
C GLU A 253 14.00 19.95 10.69
N ALA A 254 14.12 18.62 10.82
CA ALA A 254 14.23 17.95 12.11
C ALA A 254 15.55 17.17 12.22
N PRO A 255 16.34 17.33 13.31
CA PRO A 255 17.49 16.47 13.56
C PRO A 255 17.07 15.00 13.68
N HIS A 256 17.94 14.09 13.27
CA HIS A 256 17.77 12.67 13.54
C HIS A 256 17.65 12.46 15.06
N ASP A 257 16.53 11.90 15.51
CA ASP A 257 16.37 11.46 16.90
C ASP A 257 16.83 9.99 17.00
N PRO A 258 18.02 9.72 17.54
CA PRO A 258 18.52 8.36 17.68
C PRO A 258 17.69 7.51 18.64
N SER A 259 16.81 8.11 19.47
CA SER A 259 15.92 7.36 20.38
C SER A 259 14.77 6.63 19.66
N LEU A 260 14.51 6.96 18.39
CA LEU A 260 13.55 6.25 17.52
C LEU A 260 14.12 4.95 16.95
N VAL A 261 15.45 4.77 16.98
CA VAL A 261 16.13 3.51 16.64
C VAL A 261 16.21 2.67 17.92
N GLN A 262 15.07 2.22 18.42
CA GLN A 262 15.09 1.30 19.56
C GLN A 262 15.41 -0.12 19.07
N PRO A 263 16.37 -0.82 19.70
CA PRO A 263 16.53 -2.24 19.47
C PRO A 263 15.24 -2.93 19.91
N PHE A 264 14.57 -3.63 19.00
CA PHE A 264 13.57 -4.60 19.41
C PHE A 264 14.30 -5.63 20.28
N ALA A 265 13.99 -5.65 21.58
CA ALA A 265 14.41 -6.73 22.45
C ALA A 265 13.93 -8.05 21.83
N SER A 266 14.87 -8.97 21.64
CA SER A 266 14.61 -10.34 21.20
C SER A 266 13.48 -10.96 22.04
N VAL A 267 12.40 -11.37 21.39
CA VAL A 267 11.44 -12.35 21.91
C VAL A 267 11.79 -13.70 21.34
#